data_AF-A0A8B8FZE3-F1
#
_entry.id   AF-A0A8B8FZE3-F1
#
_cell.length_a   1.000
_cell.length_b   1.000
_cell.length_c   1.000
_cell.angle_alpha   90.00
_cell.angle_beta   90.00
_cell.angle_gamma   90.00
#
_symmetry.space_group_name_H-M   'P 1'
#
loop_
_entity.id
_entity.type
_entity.pdbx_description
1 polymer ?
#
loop_
_entity_poly.entity_id
_entity_poly.type
_entity_poly.pdbx_seq_one_letter_code
_entity_poly.pdbx_strand_id
1 'polypeptide(L)'
;MSNDISNQITQTVTKYLLELSQLETTSTGRDIFMKIKECVDRKGIAWEKINSVCTDGAPAMTGKINGCVALLKQFLGRELFSYHCIIHQEALCAKDMKFNDVIDPVVRCINYIRAKALHRRQFRVLFEEEINEFGELHLYCAVRWLSKGEMLKHFFLLRREVLQFLVEKQAMPDERDLLESESWLCDLAFLIDITQHLNILNWKLQGKDCSLPIMFNLVYGFKAKLSLFFDKFD
;
A
#
# COMPACT_ATOMS: atom_id res chain seq x y z
N MET A 1 25.66 48.36 -11.78
CA MET A 1 25.50 47.00 -12.33
C MET A 1 25.37 46.06 -11.14
N SER A 2 24.24 45.37 -11.10
CA SER A 2 23.71 44.64 -9.93
C SER A 2 24.60 43.45 -9.56
N ASN A 3 24.95 43.38 -8.28
CA ASN A 3 25.36 42.15 -7.60
C ASN A 3 24.08 41.45 -7.17
N ASP A 4 23.73 40.33 -7.80
CA ASP A 4 22.76 39.39 -7.26
C ASP A 4 23.21 37.97 -7.62
N ILE A 5 24.23 37.49 -6.91
CA ILE A 5 24.56 36.07 -6.91
C ILE A 5 23.60 35.45 -5.90
N SER A 6 22.50 34.94 -6.44
CA SER A 6 21.53 34.12 -5.72
C SER A 6 22.27 32.99 -4.99
N ASN A 7 22.45 33.14 -3.68
CA ASN A 7 22.83 32.05 -2.79
C ASN A 7 21.71 31.01 -2.80
N GLN A 8 21.75 30.08 -3.76
CA GLN A 8 20.99 28.85 -3.65
C GLN A 8 21.65 28.01 -2.56
N ILE A 9 21.13 28.13 -1.34
CA ILE A 9 21.40 27.19 -0.26
C ILE A 9 20.87 25.85 -0.74
N THR A 10 21.76 24.99 -1.25
CA THR A 10 21.44 23.58 -1.47
C THR A 10 21.21 22.95 -0.11
N GLN A 11 19.94 22.84 0.30
CA GLN A 11 19.56 22.10 1.51
C GLN A 11 19.73 20.60 1.24
N THR A 12 20.82 20.03 1.74
CA THR A 12 21.03 18.59 1.70
C THR A 12 20.08 17.92 2.71
N VAL A 13 19.16 17.09 2.23
CA VAL A 13 18.28 16.28 3.09
C VAL A 13 18.95 14.94 3.35
N THR A 14 19.19 14.62 4.62
CA THR A 14 19.75 13.33 5.03
C THR A 14 18.72 12.52 5.82
N LYS A 15 18.54 11.25 5.47
CA LYS A 15 17.63 10.32 6.15
C LYS A 15 18.45 9.28 6.92
N TYR A 16 18.17 9.10 8.21
CA TYR A 16 18.82 8.11 9.07
C TYR A 16 17.78 7.33 9.86
N LEU A 17 17.98 6.02 10.00
CA LEU A 17 17.27 5.23 10.99
C LEU A 17 17.88 5.53 12.36
N LEU A 18 17.11 6.16 13.24
CA LEU A 18 17.60 6.52 14.57
C LEU A 18 17.64 5.31 15.51
N GLU A 19 16.56 4.54 15.56
CA GLU A 19 16.41 3.39 16.44
C GLU A 19 15.27 2.45 15.98
N LEU A 20 15.41 1.17 16.29
CA LEU A 20 14.32 0.19 16.35
C LEU A 20 14.15 -0.22 17.81
N SER A 21 13.02 0.14 18.42
CA SER A 21 12.74 -0.14 19.82
C SER A 21 11.60 -1.14 19.94
N GLN A 22 11.76 -2.12 20.83
CA GLN A 22 10.68 -3.04 21.19
C GLN A 22 9.80 -2.40 22.26
N LEU A 23 8.48 -2.63 22.17
CA LEU A 23 7.51 -2.31 23.22
C LEU A 23 7.24 -3.59 24.01
N GLU A 24 7.54 -3.59 25.31
CA GLU A 24 7.61 -4.81 26.12
C GLU A 24 6.23 -5.32 26.56
N THR A 25 5.27 -4.43 26.77
CA THR A 25 3.95 -4.77 27.35
C THR A 25 2.81 -4.38 26.43
N THR A 26 2.62 -3.08 26.21
CA THR A 26 1.51 -2.53 25.44
C THR A 26 2.01 -1.55 24.38
N SER A 27 1.14 -1.25 23.41
CA SER A 27 1.39 -0.30 22.33
C SER A 27 0.56 0.98 22.47
N THR A 28 0.35 1.43 23.71
CA THR A 28 -0.40 2.68 23.95
C THR A 28 0.43 3.89 23.52
N GLY A 29 -0.24 5.03 23.31
CA GLY A 29 0.47 6.26 22.96
C GLY A 29 1.49 6.70 24.01
N ARG A 30 1.25 6.37 25.29
CA ARG A 30 2.19 6.63 26.39
C ARG A 30 3.45 5.77 26.28
N ASP A 31 3.31 4.49 25.98
CA ASP A 31 4.46 3.58 25.84
C ASP A 31 5.37 4.03 24.70
N ILE A 32 4.75 4.39 23.56
CA ILE A 32 5.47 4.88 22.39
C ILE A 32 6.16 6.22 22.70
N PHE A 33 5.46 7.15 23.36
CA PHE A 33 6.05 8.41 23.79
C PHE A 33 7.27 8.20 24.69
N MET A 34 7.18 7.32 25.68
CA MET A 34 8.30 7.04 26.59
C MET A 34 9.51 6.47 25.84
N LYS A 35 9.31 5.53 24.90
CA LYS A 35 10.41 5.02 24.07
C LYS A 35 11.04 6.09 23.19
N ILE A 36 10.24 6.97 22.59
CA ILE A 36 10.78 8.11 21.82
C ILE A 36 11.59 9.02 22.73
N LYS A 37 11.09 9.31 23.95
CA LYS A 37 11.78 10.14 24.92
C LYS A 37 13.13 9.53 25.33
N GLU A 38 13.14 8.27 25.72
CA GLU A 38 14.36 7.52 26.06
C GLU A 38 15.36 7.52 24.90
N CYS A 39 14.89 7.28 23.67
CA CYS A 39 15.71 7.30 22.46
C CYS A 39 16.37 8.67 22.22
N VAL A 40 15.57 9.74 22.20
CA VAL A 40 16.05 11.11 21.93
C VAL A 40 17.03 11.58 23.01
N ASP A 41 16.71 11.35 24.29
CA ASP A 41 17.57 11.69 25.41
C ASP A 41 18.90 10.91 25.36
N ARG A 42 18.84 9.59 25.14
CA ARG A 42 20.02 8.72 25.04
C ARG A 42 20.92 9.06 23.86
N LYS A 43 20.35 9.52 22.76
CA LYS A 43 21.08 9.95 21.56
C LYS A 43 21.59 11.39 21.65
N GLY A 44 21.26 12.12 22.72
CA GLY A 44 21.67 13.52 22.92
C GLY A 44 21.11 14.47 21.87
N ILE A 45 19.95 14.15 21.29
CA ILE A 45 19.29 15.02 20.30
C ILE A 45 18.55 16.12 21.06
N ALA A 46 18.90 17.38 20.77
CA ALA A 46 18.21 18.51 21.36
C ALA A 46 16.73 18.56 20.92
N TRP A 47 15.80 18.57 21.87
CA TRP A 47 14.36 18.54 21.63
C TRP A 47 13.86 19.72 20.78
N GLU A 48 14.48 20.89 20.90
CA GLU A 48 14.24 22.08 20.09
C GLU A 48 14.50 21.88 18.59
N LYS A 49 15.27 20.87 18.19
CA LYS A 49 15.51 20.54 16.78
C LYS A 49 14.40 19.67 16.17
N ILE A 50 13.50 19.10 16.98
CA ILE A 50 12.42 18.22 16.51
C ILE A 50 11.18 19.06 16.18
N ASN A 51 10.96 19.36 14.90
CA ASN A 51 9.88 20.28 14.49
C ASN A 51 8.61 19.59 14.00
N SER A 52 8.70 18.30 13.67
CA SER A 52 7.57 17.57 13.11
C SER A 52 7.59 16.10 13.46
N VAL A 53 6.42 15.47 13.41
CA VAL A 53 6.20 14.04 13.55
C VAL A 53 5.27 13.55 12.43
N CYS A 54 5.57 12.38 11.87
CA CYS A 54 4.73 11.72 10.87
C CYS A 54 4.35 10.33 11.39
N THR A 55 3.06 9.99 11.37
CA THR A 55 2.54 8.73 11.94
C THR A 55 1.55 8.08 10.99
N ASP A 56 1.27 6.79 11.16
CA ASP A 56 0.26 6.05 10.40
C ASP A 56 -1.19 6.42 10.76
N GLY A 57 -1.39 7.35 11.69
CA GLY A 57 -2.72 7.80 12.09
C GLY A 57 -3.43 6.88 13.09
N ALA A 58 -2.79 5.80 13.57
CA ALA A 58 -3.39 4.90 14.54
C ALA A 58 -3.84 5.63 15.82
N PRO A 59 -4.92 5.20 16.51
CA PRO A 59 -5.42 5.86 17.71
C PRO A 59 -4.36 6.05 18.81
N ALA A 60 -3.43 5.10 18.96
CA ALA A 60 -2.30 5.22 19.88
C ALA A 60 -1.36 6.38 19.52
N MET A 61 -1.27 6.76 18.25
CA MET A 61 -0.45 7.89 17.79
C MET A 61 -1.21 9.22 17.86
N THR A 62 -2.45 9.24 17.36
CA THR A 62 -3.22 10.47 17.10
C THR A 62 -4.31 10.79 18.12
N GLY A 63 -4.50 9.95 19.13
CA GLY A 63 -5.48 10.17 20.19
C GLY A 63 -5.32 11.54 20.86
N LYS A 64 -6.43 12.27 21.04
CA LYS A 64 -6.42 13.68 21.48
C LYS A 64 -5.76 13.91 22.85
N ILE A 65 -5.87 12.93 23.75
CA ILE A 65 -5.39 13.04 25.13
C ILE A 65 -4.18 12.10 25.33
N ASN A 66 -4.39 10.81 25.11
CA ASN A 66 -3.39 9.76 25.38
C ASN A 66 -2.62 9.30 24.13
N GLY A 67 -2.78 9.99 23.00
CA GLY A 67 -2.02 9.69 21.79
C GLY A 67 -0.58 10.16 21.92
N CYS A 68 0.36 9.41 21.35
CA CYS A 68 1.79 9.73 21.39
C CYS A 68 2.08 11.17 20.93
N VAL A 69 1.44 11.63 19.84
CA VAL A 69 1.61 12.99 19.32
C VAL A 69 1.07 14.05 20.28
N ALA A 70 -0.04 13.79 20.96
CA ALA A 70 -0.59 14.70 21.96
C ALA A 70 0.34 14.83 23.17
N LEU A 71 0.88 13.71 23.64
CA LEU A 71 1.86 13.67 24.74
C LEU A 71 3.18 14.37 24.35
N LEU A 72 3.68 14.18 23.13
CA LEU A 72 4.84 14.90 22.61
C LEU A 72 4.60 16.41 22.60
N LYS A 73 3.44 16.87 22.12
CA LYS A 73 3.08 18.31 22.11
C LYS A 73 3.04 18.88 23.53
N GLN A 74 2.43 18.16 24.47
CA GLN A 74 2.38 18.57 25.87
C GLN A 74 3.78 18.65 26.49
N PHE A 75 4.63 17.65 26.25
CA PHE A 75 5.99 17.62 26.76
C PHE A 75 6.87 18.75 26.19
N LEU A 76 6.76 19.02 24.89
CA LEU A 76 7.56 20.06 24.23
C LEU A 76 7.10 21.47 24.59
N GLY A 77 5.85 21.66 25.01
CA GLY A 77 5.30 22.97 25.36
C GLY A 77 5.28 23.97 24.19
N ARG A 78 5.40 23.49 22.95
CA ARG A 78 5.44 24.30 21.71
C ARG A 78 4.73 23.60 20.58
N GLU A 79 4.56 24.31 19.46
CA GLU A 79 4.00 23.74 18.25
C GLU A 79 4.89 22.61 17.69
N LEU A 80 4.24 21.50 17.34
CA LEU A 80 4.82 20.34 16.66
C LEU A 80 3.94 20.02 15.47
N PHE A 81 4.50 20.13 14.26
CA PHE A 81 3.77 19.77 13.04
C PHE A 81 3.53 18.27 13.03
N SER A 82 2.27 17.86 12.87
CA SER A 82 1.88 16.45 12.83
C SER A 82 1.32 16.11 11.47
N TYR A 83 1.92 15.12 10.83
CA TYR A 83 1.51 14.63 9.52
C TYR A 83 0.99 13.20 9.63
N HIS A 84 0.00 12.88 8.81
CA HIS A 84 -0.38 11.50 8.52
C HIS A 84 0.50 10.99 7.39
N CYS A 85 1.03 9.78 7.53
CA CYS A 85 1.83 9.13 6.50
C CYS A 85 1.03 9.05 5.19
N ILE A 86 1.52 9.71 4.15
CA ILE A 86 0.86 9.78 2.84
C ILE A 86 0.71 8.41 2.20
N ILE A 87 1.67 7.50 2.44
CA ILE A 87 1.62 6.12 1.95
C ILE A 87 0.49 5.35 2.65
N HIS A 88 0.29 5.59 3.95
CA HIS A 88 -0.82 4.99 4.66
C HIS A 88 -2.16 5.56 4.18
N GLN A 89 -2.24 6.87 3.92
CA GLN A 89 -3.44 7.49 3.35
C GLN A 89 -3.78 6.92 1.97
N GLU A 90 -2.78 6.76 1.08
CA GLU A 90 -2.95 6.12 -0.22
C GLU A 90 -3.49 4.69 -0.07
N ALA A 91 -2.92 3.90 0.83
CA ALA A 91 -3.40 2.54 1.11
C ALA A 91 -4.84 2.51 1.65
N LEU A 92 -5.23 3.49 2.47
CA LEU A 92 -6.62 3.63 2.94
C LEU A 92 -7.57 3.97 1.79
N CYS A 93 -7.21 4.92 0.92
CA CYS A 93 -8.02 5.25 -0.26
C CYS A 93 -8.21 4.04 -1.18
N ALA A 94 -7.15 3.25 -1.39
CA ALA A 94 -7.23 2.03 -2.17
C ALA A 94 -8.16 0.98 -1.52
N LYS A 95 -8.16 0.87 -0.19
CA LYS A 95 -9.03 -0.06 0.54
C LYS A 95 -10.52 0.32 0.46
N ASP A 96 -10.82 1.61 0.32
CA ASP A 96 -12.20 2.09 0.15
C ASP A 96 -12.77 1.82 -1.25
N MET A 97 -11.95 1.36 -2.20
CA MET A 97 -12.42 0.94 -3.51
C MET A 97 -13.30 -0.32 -3.38
N LYS A 98 -14.59 -0.20 -3.73
CA LYS A 98 -15.59 -1.28 -3.59
C LYS A 98 -15.61 -2.22 -4.80
N PHE A 99 -14.58 -3.06 -4.96
CA PHE A 99 -14.50 -4.08 -6.03
C PHE A 99 -14.60 -5.51 -5.51
N ASN A 100 -15.34 -5.74 -4.43
CA ASN A 100 -15.45 -7.08 -3.83
C ASN A 100 -16.12 -8.08 -4.79
N ASP A 101 -17.03 -7.62 -5.64
CA ASP A 101 -17.70 -8.46 -6.65
C ASP A 101 -16.73 -9.00 -7.72
N VAL A 102 -15.53 -8.40 -7.84
CA VAL A 102 -14.44 -8.87 -8.70
C VAL A 102 -13.36 -9.58 -7.88
N ILE A 103 -12.94 -8.98 -6.76
CA ILE A 103 -11.86 -9.51 -5.92
C ILE A 103 -12.25 -10.84 -5.28
N ASP A 104 -13.45 -10.96 -4.73
CA ASP A 104 -13.84 -12.14 -3.96
C ASP A 104 -13.92 -13.42 -4.83
N PRO A 105 -14.52 -13.40 -6.03
CA PRO A 105 -14.44 -14.55 -6.96
C PRO A 105 -13.00 -14.97 -7.27
N VAL A 106 -12.12 -14.01 -7.58
CA VAL A 106 -10.69 -14.29 -7.83
C VAL A 106 -10.04 -14.96 -6.63
N VAL A 107 -10.26 -14.43 -5.43
CA VAL A 107 -9.70 -14.98 -4.19
C VAL A 107 -10.23 -16.39 -3.93
N ARG A 108 -11.51 -16.67 -4.20
CA ARG A 108 -12.08 -18.02 -4.06
C ARG A 108 -11.42 -19.00 -5.04
N CYS A 109 -11.26 -18.63 -6.31
CA CYS A 109 -10.57 -19.47 -7.31
C CYS A 109 -9.13 -19.79 -6.89
N ILE A 110 -8.38 -18.77 -6.48
CA ILE A 110 -7.00 -18.93 -6.01
C ILE A 110 -6.95 -19.83 -4.78
N ASN A 111 -7.83 -19.63 -3.80
CA ASN A 111 -7.87 -20.47 -2.61
C ASN A 111 -8.23 -21.91 -2.95
N TYR A 112 -9.17 -22.14 -3.87
CA TYR A 112 -9.53 -23.48 -4.31
C TYR A 112 -8.32 -24.23 -4.91
N ILE A 113 -7.50 -23.55 -5.70
CA ILE A 113 -6.31 -24.12 -6.35
C ILE A 113 -5.14 -24.24 -5.36
N ARG A 114 -4.85 -23.18 -4.59
CA ARG A 114 -3.62 -23.07 -3.79
C ARG A 114 -3.72 -23.57 -2.36
N ALA A 115 -4.90 -23.54 -1.74
CA ALA A 115 -5.03 -23.97 -0.34
C ALA A 115 -4.87 -25.49 -0.17
N LYS A 116 -5.16 -26.28 -1.22
CA LYS A 116 -4.99 -27.74 -1.20
C LYS A 116 -3.71 -28.13 -1.93
N ALA A 117 -2.80 -28.83 -1.24
CA ALA A 117 -1.53 -29.28 -1.81
C ALA A 117 -1.71 -30.12 -3.08
N LEU A 118 -2.74 -30.97 -3.12
CA LEU A 118 -3.07 -31.78 -4.31
C LEU A 118 -3.47 -30.90 -5.50
N HIS A 119 -4.38 -29.95 -5.29
CA HIS A 119 -4.84 -29.06 -6.36
C HIS A 119 -3.70 -28.22 -6.91
N ARG A 120 -2.86 -27.65 -6.04
CA ARG A 120 -1.69 -26.88 -6.46
C ARG A 120 -0.74 -27.71 -7.32
N ARG A 121 -0.47 -28.97 -6.93
CA ARG A 121 0.39 -29.88 -7.71
C ARG A 121 -0.24 -30.22 -9.06
N GLN A 122 -1.53 -30.56 -9.08
CA GLN A 122 -2.24 -30.88 -10.32
C GLN A 122 -2.26 -29.68 -11.27
N PHE A 123 -2.63 -28.49 -10.77
CA PHE A 123 -2.60 -27.26 -11.55
C PHE A 123 -1.22 -26.98 -12.13
N ARG A 124 -0.17 -27.13 -11.31
CA ARG A 124 1.21 -26.90 -11.76
C ARG A 124 1.68 -27.88 -12.84
N VAL A 125 1.25 -29.13 -12.78
CA VAL A 125 1.61 -30.14 -13.78
C VAL A 125 0.84 -29.93 -15.08
N LEU A 126 -0.42 -29.51 -15.01
CA LEU A 126 -1.26 -29.30 -16.19
C LEU A 126 -0.86 -28.06 -16.99
N PHE A 127 -0.39 -27.01 -16.32
CA PHE A 127 -0.11 -25.70 -16.93
C PHE A 127 1.33 -25.25 -16.65
N GLU A 128 2.28 -26.19 -16.72
CA GLU A 128 3.69 -25.93 -16.38
C GLU A 128 4.30 -24.85 -17.27
N GLU A 129 3.98 -24.86 -18.56
CA GLU A 129 4.50 -23.88 -19.53
C GLU A 129 4.01 -22.47 -19.22
N GLU A 130 2.70 -22.29 -19.03
CA GLU A 130 2.08 -21.01 -18.73
C GLU A 130 2.51 -20.48 -17.36
N ILE A 131 2.65 -21.34 -16.37
CA ILE A 131 3.15 -20.97 -15.04
C ILE A 131 4.62 -20.56 -15.10
N ASN A 132 5.43 -21.21 -15.92
CA ASN A 132 6.83 -20.82 -16.11
C ASN A 132 6.97 -19.49 -16.86
N GLU A 133 6.03 -19.18 -17.77
CA GLU A 133 5.99 -17.91 -18.51
C GLU A 133 5.48 -16.74 -17.64
N PHE A 134 4.32 -16.92 -17.00
CA PHE A 134 3.60 -15.84 -16.33
C PHE A 134 3.78 -15.80 -14.80
N GLY A 135 4.33 -16.87 -14.22
CA GLY A 135 4.49 -17.04 -12.77
C GLY A 135 3.33 -17.78 -12.10
N GLU A 136 3.51 -18.17 -10.83
CA GLU A 136 2.45 -18.85 -10.06
C GLU A 136 1.36 -17.88 -9.58
N LEU A 137 0.12 -18.38 -9.45
CA LEU A 137 -0.96 -17.68 -8.74
C LEU A 137 -0.53 -17.27 -7.33
N HIS A 138 -0.81 -16.05 -6.87
CA HIS A 138 -0.42 -15.63 -5.52
C HIS A 138 -1.58 -15.76 -4.53
N LEU A 139 -1.32 -16.25 -3.30
CA LEU A 139 -2.33 -16.23 -2.25
C LEU A 139 -2.70 -14.79 -1.87
N TYR A 140 -3.97 -14.58 -1.57
CA TYR A 140 -4.49 -13.28 -1.16
C TYR A 140 -3.90 -12.83 0.18
N CYS A 141 -3.38 -11.60 0.23
CA CYS A 141 -3.02 -10.92 1.47
C CYS A 141 -3.92 -9.68 1.67
N ALA A 142 -4.81 -9.74 2.65
CA ALA A 142 -5.75 -8.65 2.92
C ALA A 142 -5.07 -7.33 3.33
N VAL A 143 -3.87 -7.41 3.92
CA VAL A 143 -3.18 -6.30 4.59
C VAL A 143 -2.43 -5.39 3.62
N ARG A 144 -1.94 -5.91 2.49
CA ARG A 144 -1.05 -5.16 1.58
C ARG A 144 -1.69 -4.99 0.21
N TRP A 145 -2.23 -3.80 -0.07
CA TRP A 145 -2.86 -3.51 -1.36
C TRP A 145 -1.92 -3.77 -2.55
N LEU A 146 -0.63 -3.43 -2.44
CA LEU A 146 0.39 -3.72 -3.46
C LEU A 146 0.38 -5.21 -3.88
N SER A 147 0.29 -6.12 -2.91
CA SER A 147 0.24 -7.56 -3.19
C SER A 147 -1.09 -8.02 -3.79
N LYS A 148 -2.18 -7.26 -3.58
CA LYS A 148 -3.46 -7.54 -4.24
C LYS A 148 -3.38 -7.26 -5.74
N GLY A 149 -2.81 -6.12 -6.14
CA GLY A 149 -2.64 -5.79 -7.57
C GLY A 149 -1.83 -6.86 -8.32
N GLU A 150 -0.69 -7.29 -7.75
CA GLU A 150 0.12 -8.36 -8.37
C GLU A 150 -0.62 -9.70 -8.41
N MET A 151 -1.39 -10.04 -7.37
CA MET A 151 -2.21 -11.25 -7.35
C MET A 151 -3.28 -11.21 -8.46
N LEU A 152 -4.00 -10.10 -8.60
CA LEU A 152 -5.04 -9.94 -9.63
C LEU A 152 -4.43 -10.05 -11.03
N LYS A 153 -3.27 -9.43 -11.25
CA LYS A 153 -2.53 -9.49 -12.51
C LYS A 153 -2.16 -10.93 -12.88
N HIS A 154 -1.55 -11.69 -11.97
CA HIS A 154 -1.20 -13.09 -12.25
C HIS A 154 -2.43 -13.96 -12.47
N PHE A 155 -3.51 -13.73 -11.72
CA PHE A 155 -4.77 -14.42 -11.95
C PHE A 155 -5.31 -14.15 -13.35
N PHE A 156 -5.28 -12.89 -13.80
CA PHE A 156 -5.76 -12.53 -15.13
C PHE A 156 -4.91 -13.17 -16.24
N LEU A 157 -3.58 -13.24 -16.07
CA LEU A 157 -2.70 -13.92 -17.03
C LEU A 157 -3.03 -15.41 -17.13
N LEU A 158 -3.32 -16.07 -16.00
CA LEU A 158 -3.65 -17.49 -15.93
C LEU A 158 -5.16 -17.80 -15.97
N ARG A 159 -6.01 -16.84 -16.36
CA ARG A 159 -7.48 -16.97 -16.19
C ARG A 159 -8.07 -18.13 -17.00
N ARG A 160 -7.46 -18.46 -18.13
CA ARG A 160 -7.92 -19.54 -19.02
C ARG A 160 -7.59 -20.90 -18.41
N GLU A 161 -6.40 -21.02 -17.85
CA GLU A 161 -5.89 -22.20 -17.17
C GLU A 161 -6.68 -22.44 -15.89
N VAL A 162 -7.01 -21.37 -15.15
CA VAL A 162 -7.94 -21.42 -14.02
C VAL A 162 -9.31 -21.94 -14.46
N LEU A 163 -9.91 -21.37 -15.50
CA LEU A 163 -11.21 -21.82 -16.01
C LEU A 163 -11.18 -23.30 -16.40
N GLN A 164 -10.18 -23.71 -17.18
CA GLN A 164 -10.02 -25.10 -17.61
C GLN A 164 -9.89 -26.03 -16.41
N PHE A 165 -9.08 -25.68 -15.42
CA PHE A 165 -8.94 -26.48 -14.20
C PHE A 165 -10.26 -26.64 -13.45
N LEU A 166 -11.04 -25.57 -13.33
CA LEU A 166 -12.35 -25.61 -12.65
C LEU A 166 -13.36 -26.48 -13.41
N VAL A 167 -13.33 -26.44 -14.75
CA VAL A 167 -14.15 -27.32 -15.61
C VAL A 167 -13.79 -28.78 -15.40
N GLU A 168 -12.49 -29.12 -15.43
CA GLU A 168 -12.02 -30.50 -15.20
C GLU A 168 -12.40 -31.02 -13.81
N LYS A 169 -12.38 -30.15 -12.80
CA LYS A 169 -12.78 -30.49 -11.43
C LYS A 169 -14.29 -30.46 -11.21
N GLN A 170 -15.07 -30.03 -12.19
CA GLN A 170 -16.52 -29.81 -12.08
C GLN A 170 -16.88 -28.99 -10.83
N ALA A 171 -16.10 -27.94 -10.58
CA ALA A 171 -16.20 -27.12 -9.37
C ALA A 171 -16.50 -25.67 -9.72
N MET A 172 -17.03 -24.92 -8.73
CA MET A 172 -17.17 -23.46 -8.81
C MET A 172 -17.97 -22.98 -10.04
N PRO A 173 -19.24 -23.42 -10.21
CA PRO A 173 -20.06 -23.03 -11.37
C PRO A 173 -20.17 -21.51 -11.53
N ASP A 174 -20.47 -20.79 -10.44
CA ASP A 174 -20.64 -19.33 -10.49
C ASP A 174 -19.36 -18.62 -10.94
N GLU A 175 -18.18 -19.03 -10.46
CA GLU A 175 -16.92 -18.43 -10.89
C GLU A 175 -16.53 -18.82 -12.32
N ARG A 176 -16.96 -19.99 -12.82
CA ARG A 176 -16.75 -20.35 -14.23
C ARG A 176 -17.57 -19.43 -15.14
N ASP A 177 -18.83 -19.19 -14.80
CA ASP A 177 -19.70 -18.27 -15.55
C ASP A 177 -19.11 -16.85 -15.58
N LEU A 178 -18.52 -16.39 -14.46
CA LEU A 178 -17.82 -15.10 -14.40
C LEU A 178 -16.56 -15.06 -15.27
N LEU A 179 -15.77 -16.14 -15.29
CA LEU A 179 -14.57 -16.24 -16.12
C LEU A 179 -14.87 -16.28 -17.62
N GLU A 180 -16.09 -16.66 -18.00
CA GLU A 180 -16.59 -16.61 -19.39
C GLU A 180 -17.26 -15.26 -19.73
N SER A 181 -17.63 -14.46 -18.74
CA SER A 181 -18.26 -13.15 -18.92
C SER A 181 -17.25 -12.08 -19.36
N GLU A 182 -17.37 -11.61 -20.60
CA GLU A 182 -16.56 -10.50 -21.12
C GLU A 182 -16.68 -9.24 -20.27
N SER A 183 -17.89 -8.92 -19.78
CA SER A 183 -18.11 -7.75 -18.92
C SER A 183 -17.32 -7.85 -17.62
N TRP A 184 -17.35 -9.02 -16.97
CA TRP A 184 -16.64 -9.22 -15.70
C TRP A 184 -15.12 -9.24 -15.92
N LEU A 185 -14.66 -9.79 -17.05
CA LEU A 185 -13.25 -9.74 -17.43
C LEU A 185 -12.76 -8.30 -17.69
N CYS A 186 -13.62 -7.43 -18.25
CA CYS A 186 -13.33 -6.01 -18.38
C CYS A 186 -13.22 -5.32 -17.01
N ASP A 187 -14.12 -5.61 -16.07
CA ASP A 187 -14.04 -5.07 -14.71
C ASP A 187 -12.76 -5.53 -13.98
N LEU A 188 -12.37 -6.80 -14.17
CA LEU A 188 -11.11 -7.34 -13.65
C LEU A 188 -9.90 -6.65 -14.27
N ALA A 189 -9.88 -6.46 -15.60
CA ALA A 189 -8.80 -5.74 -16.28
C ALA A 189 -8.68 -4.29 -15.81
N PHE A 190 -9.81 -3.58 -15.70
CA PHE A 190 -9.87 -2.22 -15.16
C PHE A 190 -9.32 -2.15 -13.74
N LEU A 191 -9.71 -3.09 -12.86
CA LEU A 191 -9.21 -3.15 -11.50
C LEU A 191 -7.68 -3.36 -11.47
N ILE A 192 -7.15 -4.21 -12.34
CA ILE A 192 -5.71 -4.43 -12.48
C ILE A 192 -5.00 -3.13 -12.88
N ASP A 193 -5.51 -2.41 -13.87
CA ASP A 193 -4.92 -1.14 -14.32
C ASP A 193 -4.89 -0.08 -13.20
N ILE A 194 -6.00 0.09 -12.47
CA ILE A 194 -6.06 1.05 -11.35
C ILE A 194 -5.13 0.61 -10.22
N THR A 195 -5.09 -0.68 -9.88
CA THR A 195 -4.16 -1.19 -8.84
C THR A 195 -2.70 -0.99 -9.25
N GLN A 196 -2.37 -1.13 -10.53
CA GLN A 196 -1.03 -0.85 -11.05
C GLN A 196 -0.68 0.64 -10.94
N HIS A 197 -1.62 1.54 -11.24
CA HIS A 197 -1.39 2.98 -11.07
C HIS A 197 -1.20 3.37 -9.60
N LEU A 198 -1.95 2.77 -8.67
CA LEU A 198 -1.75 2.93 -7.23
C LEU A 198 -0.38 2.41 -6.80
N ASN A 199 0.03 1.23 -7.29
CA ASN A 199 1.36 0.68 -7.03
C ASN A 199 2.46 1.65 -7.49
N ILE A 200 2.35 2.21 -8.70
CA ILE A 200 3.32 3.19 -9.22
C ILE A 200 3.37 4.44 -8.34
N LEU A 201 2.21 4.95 -7.91
CA LEU A 201 2.16 6.10 -7.00
C LEU A 201 2.88 5.78 -5.69
N ASN A 202 2.53 4.65 -5.07
CA ASN A 202 3.10 4.18 -3.82
C ASN A 202 4.64 4.04 -3.89
N TRP A 203 5.15 3.41 -4.96
CA TRP A 203 6.59 3.31 -5.21
C TRP A 203 7.28 4.67 -5.31
N LYS A 204 6.67 5.64 -6.00
CA LYS A 204 7.21 7.00 -6.12
C LYS A 204 7.19 7.75 -4.79
N LEU A 205 6.15 7.56 -3.97
CA LEU A 205 6.07 8.15 -2.63
C LEU A 205 7.13 7.58 -1.67
N GLN A 206 7.52 6.31 -1.85
CA GLN A 206 8.60 5.66 -1.08
C GLN A 206 10.02 5.99 -1.60
N GLY A 207 10.13 6.65 -2.75
CA GLY A 207 11.40 6.92 -3.42
C GLY A 207 12.42 7.67 -2.55
N LYS A 208 13.71 7.42 -2.83
CA LYS A 208 14.79 8.27 -2.32
C LYS A 208 14.55 9.71 -2.78
N ASP A 209 14.90 10.67 -1.94
CA ASP A 209 14.81 12.12 -2.23
C ASP A 209 13.40 12.68 -2.52
N CYS A 210 12.35 11.94 -2.15
CA CYS A 210 10.97 12.44 -2.23
C CYS A 210 10.70 13.48 -1.12
N SER A 211 10.66 14.76 -1.48
CA SER A 211 10.31 15.87 -0.60
C SER A 211 8.80 16.08 -0.51
N LEU A 212 8.31 16.82 0.50
CA LEU A 212 6.88 17.12 0.66
C LEU A 212 6.25 17.75 -0.61
N PRO A 213 6.85 18.76 -1.27
CA PRO A 213 6.33 19.28 -2.53
C PRO A 213 6.24 18.23 -3.65
N ILE A 214 7.24 17.34 -3.76
CA ILE A 214 7.24 16.26 -4.76
C ILE A 214 6.10 15.28 -4.46
N MET A 215 5.96 14.83 -3.21
CA MET A 215 4.88 13.94 -2.79
C MET A 215 3.50 14.53 -3.11
N PHE A 216 3.32 15.83 -2.83
CA PHE A 216 2.08 16.54 -3.16
C PHE A 216 1.82 16.55 -4.67
N ASN A 217 2.82 16.89 -5.49
CA ASN A 217 2.70 16.89 -6.94
C ASN A 217 2.40 15.49 -7.51
N LEU A 218 2.98 14.43 -6.93
CA LEU A 218 2.70 13.05 -7.32
C LEU A 218 1.23 12.69 -7.10
N VAL A 219 0.66 13.06 -5.95
CA VAL A 219 -0.76 12.83 -5.65
C VAL A 219 -1.65 13.65 -6.57
N TYR A 220 -1.34 14.93 -6.83
CA TYR A 220 -2.10 15.74 -7.77
C TYR A 220 -2.06 15.19 -9.20
N GLY A 221 -0.88 14.76 -9.66
CA GLY A 221 -0.73 14.11 -10.95
C GLY A 221 -1.52 12.81 -11.05
N PHE A 222 -1.57 12.02 -9.96
CA PHE A 222 -2.40 10.82 -9.91
C PHE A 222 -3.90 11.16 -9.98
N LYS A 223 -4.37 12.16 -9.21
CA LYS A 223 -5.76 12.62 -9.27
C LYS A 223 -6.17 13.09 -10.67
N ALA A 224 -5.30 13.85 -11.35
CA ALA A 224 -5.55 14.30 -12.71
C ALA A 224 -5.66 13.12 -13.69
N LYS A 225 -4.84 12.08 -13.54
CA LYS A 225 -4.96 10.85 -14.34
C LYS A 225 -6.29 10.14 -14.10
N LEU A 226 -6.72 10.04 -12.85
CA LEU A 226 -8.02 9.44 -12.53
C LEU A 226 -9.17 10.21 -13.20
N SER A 227 -9.15 11.54 -13.17
CA SER A 227 -10.14 12.35 -13.89
C SER A 227 -10.20 12.02 -15.38
N LEU A 228 -9.05 11.88 -16.04
CA LEU A 228 -9.02 11.47 -17.46
C LEU A 228 -9.56 10.07 -17.71
N PHE A 229 -9.51 9.17 -16.72
CA PHE A 229 -10.14 7.87 -16.84
C PHE A 229 -11.66 8.02 -16.75
N PHE A 230 -12.17 8.76 -15.78
CA PHE A 230 -13.62 9.03 -15.66
C PHE A 230 -14.19 9.71 -16.91
N ASP A 231 -13.54 10.76 -17.41
CA ASP A 231 -14.02 11.55 -18.57
C ASP A 231 -14.05 10.76 -19.89
N LYS A 232 -13.44 9.57 -19.94
CA LYS A 232 -13.43 8.69 -21.13
C LYS A 232 -14.49 7.58 -21.08
N PHE A 233 -15.20 7.44 -19.97
CA PHE A 233 -16.25 6.45 -19.77
C PHE A 233 -17.66 7.06 -19.64
N ASP A 234 -17.79 8.38 -19.76
CA ASP A 234 -19.05 9.10 -20.04
C ASP A 234 -19.18 9.37 -21.55
#